data_AF-A0A7K9NDV9-F1
#
_entry.id   AF-A0A7K9NDV9-F1
#
_cell.length_a   1.000
_cell.length_b   1.000
_cell.length_c   1.000
_cell.angle_alpha   90.00
_cell.angle_beta   90.00
_cell.angle_gamma   90.00
#
_symmetry.space_group_name_H-M   'P 1'
#
loop_
_entity.id
_entity.type
_entity.pdbx_description
1 polymer ?
#
loop_
_entity_poly.entity_id
_entity_poly.type
_entity_poly.pdbx_seq_one_letter_code
_entity_poly.pdbx_strand_id
1 'polypeptide(L)'
;ISGCETWESRAGKSGNSGPGRAGFGAPQVLEAFERAEREPKPPPRLLFSDVYREMPPRLRRQREELERHLETYGEHYPLQQFQK
;
A
#
# COMPACT_ATOMS: atom_id res chain seq x y z
N ILE A 1 10.56 -25.33 -65.25
CA ILE A 1 11.63 -24.75 -64.41
C ILE A 1 10.94 -24.06 -63.24
N SER A 2 11.20 -24.53 -62.02
CA SER A 2 11.07 -23.86 -60.72
C SER A 2 9.78 -23.06 -60.46
N GLY A 3 8.87 -23.45 -59.58
CA GLY A 3 9.11 -23.96 -58.23
C GLY A 3 8.27 -23.08 -57.29
N CYS A 4 7.02 -23.46 -57.06
CA CYS A 4 6.12 -22.83 -56.07
C CYS A 4 5.55 -23.90 -55.14
N GLU A 5 6.42 -24.82 -54.69
CA GLU A 5 6.07 -25.79 -53.65
C GLU A 5 5.99 -25.08 -52.31
N THR A 6 4.77 -24.72 -51.92
CA THR A 6 4.15 -25.08 -50.64
C THR A 6 5.04 -25.05 -49.39
N TRP A 7 5.20 -23.87 -48.77
CA TRP A 7 5.91 -23.71 -47.49
C TRP A 7 5.02 -23.56 -46.25
N GLU A 8 3.69 -23.55 -46.34
CA GLU A 8 2.83 -23.29 -45.17
C GLU A 8 1.85 -24.40 -44.79
N SER A 9 2.08 -25.63 -45.25
CA SER A 9 1.52 -26.83 -44.61
C SER A 9 2.18 -27.18 -43.25
N ARG A 10 2.92 -26.23 -42.65
CA ARG A 10 3.52 -26.32 -41.30
C ARG A 10 3.09 -25.16 -40.39
N ALA A 11 1.86 -24.69 -40.49
CA ALA A 11 1.22 -24.01 -39.37
C ALA A 11 0.35 -25.03 -38.62
N GLY A 12 1.01 -25.98 -37.96
CA GLY A 12 0.36 -26.80 -36.95
C GLY A 12 -0.34 -25.88 -35.97
N LYS A 13 -1.59 -26.21 -35.66
CA LYS A 13 -2.44 -25.57 -34.64
C LYS A 13 -1.63 -25.36 -33.36
N SER A 14 -0.96 -24.22 -33.22
CA SER A 14 -0.44 -23.81 -31.92
C SER A 14 -1.64 -23.25 -31.19
N GLY A 15 -2.04 -24.01 -30.16
CA GLY A 15 -3.09 -23.62 -29.25
C GLY A 15 -2.85 -22.18 -28.79
N ASN A 16 -3.92 -21.42 -28.81
CA ASN A 16 -4.05 -20.15 -28.13
C ASN A 16 -3.70 -20.35 -26.64
N SER A 17 -2.45 -20.09 -26.27
CA SER A 17 -2.03 -19.95 -24.88
C SER A 17 -0.83 -19.00 -24.81
N GLY A 18 -1.00 -17.80 -25.38
CA GLY A 18 -0.20 -16.66 -24.95
C GLY A 18 -0.57 -16.34 -23.49
N PRO A 19 0.39 -16.04 -22.61
CA PRO A 19 0.06 -15.60 -21.26
C PRO A 19 -0.76 -14.31 -21.40
N GLY A 20 -2.05 -14.41 -21.11
CA GLY A 20 -2.94 -13.26 -21.04
C GLY A 20 -2.25 -12.22 -20.18
N ARG A 21 -2.05 -11.03 -20.74
CA ARG A 21 -1.54 -9.88 -19.97
C ARG A 21 -2.54 -9.70 -18.84
N ALA A 22 -2.20 -10.20 -17.65
CA ALA A 22 -2.98 -10.00 -16.45
C ALA A 22 -3.10 -8.48 -16.30
N GLY A 23 -4.29 -7.96 -16.56
CA GLY A 23 -4.58 -6.55 -16.37
C GLY A 23 -4.36 -6.25 -14.89
N PHE A 24 -3.24 -5.60 -14.58
CA PHE A 24 -3.17 -4.74 -13.41
C PHE A 24 -4.30 -3.72 -13.56
N GLY A 25 -5.23 -3.64 -12.62
CA GLY A 25 -5.97 -2.38 -12.54
C GLY A 25 -7.20 -2.32 -11.66
N ALA A 26 -8.06 -3.34 -11.64
CA ALA A 26 -9.35 -3.19 -10.95
C ALA A 26 -9.49 -4.06 -9.69
N PRO A 27 -9.53 -5.40 -9.76
CA PRO A 27 -9.82 -6.22 -8.58
C PRO A 27 -8.76 -6.08 -7.49
N GLN A 28 -7.48 -6.08 -7.87
CA GLN A 28 -6.36 -5.93 -6.94
C GLN A 28 -6.31 -4.55 -6.28
N VAL A 29 -6.79 -3.52 -6.98
CA VAL A 29 -6.83 -2.15 -6.47
C VAL A 29 -7.96 -2.01 -5.45
N LEU A 30 -9.16 -2.53 -5.74
CA LEU A 30 -10.27 -2.55 -4.78
C LEU A 30 -9.91 -3.37 -3.54
N GLU A 31 -9.32 -4.56 -3.70
CA GLU A 31 -8.86 -5.37 -2.57
C GLU A 31 -7.80 -4.64 -1.71
N ALA A 32 -6.86 -3.93 -2.36
CA ALA A 32 -5.87 -3.13 -1.66
C ALA A 32 -6.50 -1.96 -0.88
N PHE A 33 -7.55 -1.33 -1.44
CA PHE A 33 -8.31 -0.28 -0.75
C PHE A 33 -9.07 -0.83 0.46
N GLU A 34 -9.79 -1.94 0.31
CA GLU A 34 -10.51 -2.59 1.41
C GLU A 34 -9.56 -2.98 2.55
N ARG A 35 -8.36 -3.44 2.22
CA ARG A 35 -7.32 -3.74 3.22
C ARG A 35 -6.82 -2.49 3.92
N ALA A 36 -6.56 -1.41 3.17
CA ALA A 36 -6.04 -0.16 3.73
C ALA A 36 -7.06 0.55 4.63
N GLU A 37 -8.36 0.51 4.32
CA GLU A 37 -9.40 1.12 5.16
C GLU A 37 -9.57 0.42 6.52
N ARG A 38 -9.27 -0.88 6.57
CA ARG A 38 -9.30 -1.67 7.81
C ARG A 38 -8.03 -1.49 8.64
N GLU A 39 -6.97 -0.95 8.05
CA GLU A 39 -5.71 -0.77 8.76
C GLU A 39 -5.84 0.39 9.77
N PRO A 40 -5.53 0.16 11.05
CA PRO A 40 -5.55 1.23 12.04
C PRO A 40 -4.51 2.31 11.71
N LYS A 41 -4.84 3.57 12.03
CA LYS A 41 -3.97 4.72 11.82
C LYS A 41 -2.65 4.57 12.61
N PRO A 42 -1.53 5.08 12.08
CA PRO A 42 -0.26 5.04 12.79
C PRO A 42 -0.34 5.78 14.13
N PRO A 43 0.42 5.37 15.17
CA PRO A 43 0.30 5.93 16.51
C PRO A 43 0.56 7.45 16.53
N PRO A 44 -0.15 8.23 17.37
CA PRO A 44 0.03 9.68 17.45
C PRO A 44 1.45 10.14 17.79
N ARG A 45 2.27 9.27 18.38
CA ARG A 45 3.69 9.54 18.71
C ARG A 45 4.52 9.79 17.45
N LEU A 46 4.15 9.20 16.30
CA LEU A 46 4.83 9.40 15.01
C LEU A 46 4.58 10.79 14.41
N LEU A 47 3.63 11.58 14.94
CA LEU A 47 3.44 12.97 14.51
C LEU A 47 4.68 13.83 14.75
N PHE A 48 5.54 13.45 15.71
CA PHE A 48 6.74 14.18 16.08
C PHE A 48 8.03 13.57 15.52
N SER A 49 7.97 12.37 14.92
CA SER A 49 9.13 11.76 14.26
C SER A 49 9.33 12.35 12.87
N ASP A 50 10.54 12.20 12.33
CA ASP A 50 10.90 12.54 10.95
C ASP A 50 10.77 14.02 10.54
N VAL A 51 10.37 14.92 11.46
CA VAL A 51 10.42 16.38 11.27
C VAL A 51 11.87 16.86 11.09
N TYR A 52 12.79 16.25 11.83
CA TYR A 52 14.23 16.47 11.76
C TYR A 52 14.95 15.12 11.83
N ARG A 53 16.20 15.08 11.36
CA ARG A 53 17.06 13.89 11.49
C ARG A 53 17.17 13.41 12.95
N GLU A 54 17.22 14.34 13.88
CA GLU A 54 17.22 14.07 15.32
C GLU A 54 16.18 14.93 16.02
N MET A 55 15.44 14.33 16.95
CA MET A 55 14.34 15.00 17.66
C MET A 55 14.87 16.09 18.62
N PRO A 56 14.61 17.39 18.35
CA PRO A 56 15.09 18.46 19.21
C PRO A 56 14.47 18.38 20.61
N PRO A 57 15.15 18.88 21.66
CA PRO A 57 14.65 18.81 23.03
C PRO A 57 13.27 19.45 23.24
N ARG A 58 12.96 20.54 22.52
CA ARG A 58 11.65 21.20 22.57
C ARG A 58 10.54 20.32 21.98
N LEU A 59 10.81 19.65 20.86
CA LEU A 59 9.86 18.77 20.20
C LEU A 59 9.58 17.52 21.04
N ARG A 60 10.60 17.02 21.74
CA ARG A 60 10.44 15.93 22.71
C ARG A 60 9.53 16.29 23.87
N ARG A 61 9.67 17.51 24.41
CA ARG A 61 8.76 18.01 25.46
C ARG A 61 7.32 18.11 24.98
N GLN A 62 7.10 18.60 23.76
CA GLN A 62 5.75 18.67 23.16
C GLN A 62 5.13 17.27 23.00
N ARG A 63 5.93 16.28 22.60
CA ARG A 63 5.49 14.89 22.55
C ARG A 63 5.07 14.37 23.93
N GLU A 64 5.89 14.61 24.95
CA GLU A 64 5.59 14.22 26.34
C GLU A 64 4.35 14.92 26.91
N GLU A 65 4.14 16.20 26.56
CA GLU A 65 2.92 16.94 26.92
C GLU A 65 1.67 16.33 26.28
N LEU A 66 1.75 15.94 25.00
CA LEU A 66 0.65 15.25 24.33
C LEU A 66 0.36 13.90 24.99
N GLU A 67 1.39 13.13 25.35
CA GLU A 67 1.22 11.84 26.01
C GLU A 67 0.46 11.98 27.33
N ARG A 68 0.86 12.93 28.19
CA ARG A 68 0.15 13.24 29.44
C ARG A 68 -1.29 13.72 29.21
N HIS A 69 -1.49 14.51 28.14
CA HIS A 69 -2.82 14.99 27.76
C HIS A 69 -3.75 13.84 27.34
N LEU A 70 -3.24 12.89 26.56
CA LEU A 70 -4.00 11.71 26.14
C LEU A 70 -4.23 10.72 27.28
N GLU A 71 -3.36 10.66 28.29
CA GLU A 71 -3.60 9.89 29.52
C GLU A 71 -4.76 10.46 30.33
N THR A 72 -4.88 11.79 30.41
CA THR A 72 -5.90 12.47 31.23
C THR A 72 -7.22 12.67 30.49
N TYR A 73 -7.16 12.99 29.19
CA TYR A 73 -8.29 13.40 28.35
C TYR A 73 -8.46 12.52 27.11
N GLY A 74 -7.92 11.30 27.12
CA GLY A 74 -7.98 10.36 26.00
C GLY A 74 -9.41 10.05 25.54
N GLU A 75 -10.39 10.11 26.44
CA GLU A 75 -11.82 9.90 26.16
C GLU A 75 -12.39 10.88 25.11
N HIS A 76 -11.77 12.05 24.93
CA HIS A 76 -12.20 13.03 23.91
C HIS A 76 -11.58 12.80 22.53
N TYR A 77 -10.69 11.81 22.39
CA TYR A 77 -9.98 11.53 21.15
C TYR A 77 -10.29 10.12 20.63
N PRO A 78 -10.39 9.93 19.31
CA PRO A 78 -10.70 8.63 18.72
C PRO A 78 -9.49 7.68 18.73
N LEU A 79 -8.94 7.39 19.91
CA LEU A 79 -7.73 6.57 20.12
C LEU A 79 -7.91 5.11 19.68
N GLN A 80 -9.15 4.62 19.56
CA GLN A 80 -9.48 3.28 19.10
C GLN A 80 -9.10 3.04 17.62
N GLN A 81 -8.99 4.10 16.83
CA GLN A 81 -8.61 4.02 15.42
C GLN A 81 -7.10 4.03 15.21
N PHE A 82 -6.32 4.21 16.28
CA PHE A 82 -4.87 4.31 16.22
C PHE A 82 -4.23 3.00 16.70
N GLN A 83 -3.11 2.65 16.08
CA GLN A 83 -2.20 1.63 16.56
C GLN A 83 -1.62 2.07 17.91
N LYS A 84 -1.41 1.09 18.81
CA LYS A 84 -0.81 1.32 20.14
C LYS A 84 0.70 1.47 20.07
#